data_AF-A0A1F9EAZ5-F1
#
_entry.id   AF-A0A1F9EAZ5-F1
#
_cell.length_a   1.000
_cell.length_b   1.000
_cell.length_c   1.000
_cell.angle_alpha   90.00
_cell.angle_beta   90.00
_cell.angle_gamma   90.00
#
_symmetry.space_group_name_H-M   'P 1'
#
loop_
_entity.id
_entity.type
_entity.pdbx_description
1 polymer ?
#
loop_
_entity_poly.entity_id
_entity_poly.type
_entity_poly.pdbx_seq_one_letter_code
_entity_poly.pdbx_strand_id
1 'polypeptide(L)'
;MNEYKKNKYMKMPKQKLFLLSKTELLEQLIEYYEAVKKDPFSLSIALWGEDLMDVISMRALTKELQDLADTHKKGGAVAAFNLPSVQ
;
A
#
# COMPACT_ATOMS: atom_id res chain seq x y z
N MET A 1 12.51 -16.09 31.89
CA MET A 1 11.24 -16.30 31.15
C MET A 1 10.30 -15.19 31.56
N ASN A 2 10.30 -14.07 30.83
CA ASN A 2 9.38 -12.98 31.15
C ASN A 2 8.23 -13.05 30.14
N GLU A 3 7.06 -13.26 30.71
CA GLU A 3 5.82 -13.51 30.04
C GLU A 3 5.58 -12.41 29.01
N TYR A 4 5.49 -12.83 27.76
CA TYR A 4 4.75 -12.14 26.73
C TYR A 4 3.36 -11.88 27.28
N LYS A 5 3.22 -10.77 28.02
CA LYS A 5 1.92 -10.19 28.35
C LYS A 5 1.18 -10.18 27.04
N LYS A 6 0.17 -11.06 26.98
CA LYS A 6 -0.84 -11.17 25.92
C LYS A 6 -1.29 -9.75 25.60
N ASN A 7 -0.61 -9.12 24.65
CA ASN A 7 -0.88 -7.75 24.28
C ASN A 7 -2.21 -7.80 23.54
N LYS A 8 -3.26 -7.37 24.23
CA LYS A 8 -4.64 -7.23 23.75
C LYS A 8 -4.77 -6.25 22.56
N TYR A 9 -3.63 -5.74 22.06
CA TYR A 9 -3.46 -4.82 20.95
C TYR A 9 -2.26 -5.21 20.06
N MET A 10 -2.02 -6.50 19.81
CA MET A 10 -1.18 -6.86 18.68
C MET A 10 -1.92 -6.47 17.40
N LYS A 11 -1.71 -5.22 16.97
CA LYS A 11 -2.19 -4.70 15.70
C LYS A 11 -1.64 -5.56 14.56
N MET A 12 -2.44 -5.63 13.51
CA MET A 12 -2.29 -6.62 12.43
C MET A 12 -0.89 -6.54 11.78
N PRO A 13 -0.17 -7.67 11.61
CA PRO A 13 1.13 -7.66 10.96
C PRO A 13 1.09 -7.10 9.53
N LYS A 14 2.16 -6.44 9.11
CA LYS A 14 2.30 -5.84 7.77
C LYS A 14 1.93 -6.78 6.61
N GLN A 15 2.30 -8.06 6.71
CA GLN A 15 1.97 -9.06 5.68
C GLN A 15 0.46 -9.25 5.54
N LYS A 16 -0.28 -9.18 6.66
CA LYS A 16 -1.74 -9.27 6.64
C LYS A 16 -2.36 -7.97 6.11
N LEU A 17 -1.82 -6.80 6.48
CA LEU A 17 -2.23 -5.52 5.89
C LEU A 17 -2.08 -5.54 4.37
N PHE A 18 -0.99 -6.12 3.86
CA PHE A 18 -0.76 -6.26 2.42
C PHE A 18 -1.75 -7.19 1.71
N LEU A 19 -2.55 -7.99 2.42
CA LEU A 19 -3.56 -8.87 1.81
C LEU A 19 -4.98 -8.29 1.86
N LEU A 20 -5.19 -7.22 2.63
CA LEU A 20 -6.50 -6.58 2.77
C LEU A 20 -7.00 -6.00 1.44
N SER A 21 -8.30 -6.00 1.21
CA SER A 21 -8.93 -5.25 0.12
C SER A 21 -8.76 -3.74 0.31
N LYS A 22 -9.09 -2.95 -0.72
CA LYS A 22 -9.06 -1.49 -0.63
C LYS A 22 -10.02 -0.95 0.45
N THR A 23 -11.20 -1.57 0.58
CA THR A 23 -12.20 -1.20 1.59
C THR A 23 -11.68 -1.49 3.00
N GLU A 24 -11.11 -2.68 3.21
CA GLU A 24 -10.54 -3.04 4.51
C GLU A 24 -9.34 -2.13 4.87
N LEU A 25 -8.50 -1.73 3.90
CA LEU A 25 -7.43 -0.76 4.15
C LEU A 25 -7.97 0.63 4.55
N LEU A 26 -9.10 1.06 3.99
CA LEU A 26 -9.79 2.30 4.39
C LEU A 26 -10.33 2.19 5.82
N GLU A 27 -10.89 1.06 6.19
CA GLU A 27 -11.34 0.80 7.57
C GLU A 27 -10.15 0.85 8.54
N GLN A 28 -9.02 0.23 8.19
CA GLN A 28 -7.81 0.31 9.01
C GLN A 28 -7.27 1.75 9.15
N LEU A 29 -7.39 2.58 8.12
CA LEU A 29 -7.03 4.01 8.19
C LEU A 29 -7.94 4.79 9.15
N ILE A 30 -9.24 4.52 9.12
CA ILE A 30 -10.21 5.14 10.04
C ILE A 30 -9.90 4.72 11.48
N GLU A 31 -9.66 3.43 11.71
CA GLU A 31 -9.28 2.90 13.03
C GLU A 31 -7.96 3.51 13.52
N TYR A 32 -6.98 3.69 12.64
CA TYR A 32 -5.74 4.38 12.94
C TYR A 32 -5.97 5.82 13.39
N TYR A 33 -6.75 6.58 12.64
CA TYR A 33 -7.05 7.97 12.97
C TYR A 33 -7.76 8.09 14.33
N GLU A 34 -8.74 7.24 14.60
CA GLU A 34 -9.43 7.21 15.90
C GLU A 34 -8.52 6.76 17.05
N ALA A 35 -7.57 5.85 16.79
CA ALA A 35 -6.58 5.44 17.78
C ALA A 35 -5.60 6.57 18.13
N VAL A 36 -5.10 7.31 17.13
CA VAL A 36 -4.20 8.46 17.32
C VAL A 36 -4.89 9.57 18.12
N LYS A 37 -6.17 9.85 17.86
CA LYS A 37 -6.93 10.83 18.67
C LYS A 37 -6.99 10.46 20.14
N LYS A 38 -7.14 9.16 20.43
CA LYS A 38 -7.26 8.66 21.81
C LYS A 38 -5.93 8.64 22.54
N ASP A 39 -4.85 8.27 21.86
CA ASP A 39 -3.51 8.20 22.42
C ASP A 39 -2.45 8.57 21.37
N PRO A 40 -2.15 9.88 21.20
CA PRO A 40 -1.25 10.35 20.14
C PRO A 40 0.22 10.02 20.39
N PHE A 41 0.60 9.69 21.62
CA PHE A 41 1.99 9.39 22.00
C PHE A 41 2.31 7.90 22.02
N SER A 42 1.35 7.06 21.63
CA SER A 42 1.53 5.61 21.61
C SER A 42 2.47 5.18 20.49
N LEU A 43 3.66 4.69 20.85
CA LEU A 43 4.61 4.10 19.90
C LEU A 43 4.00 2.95 19.08
N SER A 44 3.15 2.14 19.72
CA SER A 44 2.48 1.02 19.04
C SER A 44 1.49 1.47 17.96
N ILE A 45 0.85 2.63 18.15
CA ILE A 45 -0.07 3.22 17.18
C ILE A 45 0.74 3.82 16.03
N ALA A 46 1.83 4.53 16.34
CA ALA A 46 2.71 5.11 15.33
C ALA A 46 3.32 4.05 14.39
N LEU A 47 3.89 2.98 14.94
CA LEU A 47 4.48 1.88 14.15
C LEU A 47 3.45 1.20 13.24
N TRP A 48 2.23 0.99 13.75
CA TRP A 48 1.15 0.46 12.91
C TRP A 48 0.73 1.43 11.80
N GLY A 49 0.68 2.72 12.10
CA GLY A 49 0.41 3.75 11.10
C GLY A 49 1.46 3.77 9.99
N GLU A 50 2.74 3.65 10.35
CA GLU A 50 3.85 3.53 9.41
C GLU A 50 3.68 2.30 8.49
N ASP A 51 3.43 1.12 9.06
CA ASP A 51 3.20 -0.11 8.30
C ASP A 51 1.99 0.01 7.34
N LEU A 52 0.90 0.64 7.80
CA LEU A 52 -0.30 0.85 7.00
C LEU A 52 -0.03 1.79 5.82
N MET A 53 0.66 2.91 6.06
CA MET A 53 0.99 3.88 5.02
C MET A 53 1.97 3.31 3.99
N ASP A 54 2.94 2.50 4.42
CA ASP A 54 3.87 1.83 3.52
C ASP A 54 3.15 0.85 2.58
N VAL A 55 2.24 0.03 3.12
CA VAL A 55 1.42 -0.89 2.31
C VAL A 55 0.58 -0.14 1.28
N ILE A 56 -0.04 0.98 1.66
CA ILE A 56 -0.84 1.81 0.75
C ILE A 56 0.04 2.40 -0.35
N SER A 57 1.19 2.95 0.02
CA SER A 57 2.14 3.57 -0.92
C SER A 57 2.69 2.56 -1.91
N MET A 58 3.09 1.37 -1.44
CA MET A 58 3.59 0.30 -2.29
C MET A 58 2.53 -0.19 -3.29
N ARG A 59 1.27 -0.30 -2.87
CA ARG A 59 0.16 -0.68 -3.76
C ARG A 59 -0.16 0.40 -4.79
N ALA A 60 -0.09 1.68 -4.42
CA ALA A 60 -0.25 2.79 -5.35
C ALA A 60 0.86 2.78 -6.40
N LEU A 61 2.13 2.67 -5.98
CA LEU A 61 3.27 2.59 -6.88
C LEU A 61 3.18 1.38 -7.83
N THR A 62 2.78 0.21 -7.31
CA THR A 62 2.61 -1.00 -8.14
C THR A 62 1.57 -0.77 -9.24
N LYS A 63 0.48 -0.07 -8.91
CA LYS A 63 -0.55 0.27 -9.89
C LYS A 63 -0.02 1.25 -10.95
N GLU A 64 0.70 2.29 -10.53
CA GLU A 64 1.29 3.26 -11.47
C GLU A 64 2.27 2.60 -12.45
N LEU A 65 3.11 1.68 -11.95
CA LEU A 65 4.03 0.90 -12.80
C LEU A 65 3.28 -0.01 -13.78
N GLN A 66 2.18 -0.63 -13.33
CA GLN A 66 1.33 -1.46 -14.18
C GLN A 66 0.64 -0.61 -15.28
N ASP A 67 0.07 0.54 -14.92
CA ASP A 67 -0.57 1.46 -15.85
C ASP A 67 0.44 2.00 -16.89
N LEU A 68 1.67 2.29 -16.47
CA LEU A 68 2.78 2.68 -17.36
C LEU A 68 3.14 1.54 -18.33
N ALA A 69 3.33 0.32 -17.82
CA ALA A 69 3.65 -0.84 -18.66
C ALA A 69 2.56 -1.13 -19.70
N ASP A 70 1.28 -0.99 -19.32
CA ASP A 70 0.15 -1.18 -20.23
C ASP A 70 0.07 -0.07 -21.28
N THR A 71 0.45 1.15 -20.94
CA THR A 71 0.57 2.27 -21.90
C THR A 71 1.66 1.98 -22.94
N HIS A 72 2.83 1.49 -22.52
CA HIS A 72 3.91 1.10 -23.44
C HIS A 72 3.54 -0.09 -24.32
N LYS A 73 2.84 -1.10 -23.79
CA LYS A 73 2.33 -2.23 -24.59
C LYS A 73 1.33 -1.78 -25.66
N LYS A 74 0.45 -0.81 -25.34
CA LYS A 74 -0.53 -0.27 -26.29
C LYS A 74 0.10 0.69 -27.32
N GLY A 75 1.16 1.42 -26.95
CA GLY A 75 1.91 2.31 -27.85
C GLY A 75 2.84 1.58 -28.83
N GLY A 76 3.24 0.35 -28.54
CA GLY A 76 4.19 -0.42 -29.35
C GLY A 76 3.67 -0.85 -30.74
N ALA A 77 2.35 -0.90 -30.96
CA ALA A 77 1.79 -1.31 -32.25
C ALA A 77 1.69 -0.18 -33.28
N VAL A 78 1.75 1.10 -32.85
CA VAL A 78 1.58 2.26 -33.76
C VAL A 78 2.93 2.82 -34.22
N ALA A 79 3.99 2.67 -33.42
CA ALA A 79 5.32 3.17 -33.77
C ALA A 79 6.03 2.35 -34.86
N ALA A 80 5.66 1.07 -35.06
CA ALA A 80 6.29 0.19 -36.04
C ALA A 80 5.77 0.35 -37.48
N PHE A 81 4.64 1.03 -37.70
CA PHE A 81 4.03 1.19 -39.03
C PHE A 81 4.27 2.57 -39.68
N ASN A 82 4.89 3.51 -38.96
CA ASN A 82 5.19 4.87 -39.46
C ASN A 82 6.70 5.12 -39.61
N LEU A 83 7.48 4.10 -40.01
CA LEU A 83 8.78 4.37 -40.62
C LEU A 83 8.53 4.79 -42.07
N PRO A 84 8.77 6.05 -42.47
CA PRO A 84 8.80 6.38 -43.89
C PRO A 84 9.89 5.52 -44.52
N SER A 85 9.50 4.73 -45.52
CA SER A 85 10.44 4.04 -46.40
C SER A 85 11.35 5.09 -47.02
N VAL A 86 12.60 5.13 -46.54
CA VAL A 86 13.65 5.94 -47.13
C VAL A 86 13.90 5.41 -48.55
N GLN A 87 13.82 6.33 -49.51
CA GLN A 87 13.92 6.12 -50.96
C GLN A 87 15.21 5.40 -51.39
#